data_AF-A0A973EQ23-F1
#
_entry.id   AF-A0A973EQ23-F1
#
_cell.length_a   1.000
_cell.length_b   1.000
_cell.length_c   1.000
_cell.angle_alpha   90.00
_cell.angle_beta   90.00
_cell.angle_gamma   90.00
#
_symmetry.space_group_name_H-M   'P 1'
#
loop_
_entity.id
_entity.type
_entity.pdbx_description
1 polymer ?
#
loop_
_entity_poly.entity_id
_entity_poly.type
_entity_poly.pdbx_seq_one_letter_code
_entity_poly.pdbx_strand_id
1 'polypeptide(L)'
;MWKIPILCKAPDLPAAHAFAAHDSCLSARPLPVFYMNDYTELGLLVDRVGDTASVLEGKGYTLSREPCGAEVTLAHPGLLQDIVQVLAEYGIEWELSDVVDDVYQG
;
A
#
# COMPACT_ATOMS: atom_id res chain seq x y z
N MET A 1 -9.03 -12.61 -7.90
CA MET A 1 -9.35 -11.53 -6.95
C MET A 1 -8.10 -10.71 -6.81
N TRP A 2 -8.15 -9.41 -7.07
CA TRP A 2 -6.98 -8.54 -7.15
C TRP A 2 -6.73 -7.92 -5.78
N LYS A 3 -5.47 -7.85 -5.35
CA LYS A 3 -5.08 -7.29 -4.06
C LYS A 3 -4.14 -6.13 -4.33
N ILE A 4 -4.39 -5.01 -3.66
CA ILE A 4 -3.55 -3.83 -3.77
C ILE A 4 -3.19 -3.40 -2.35
N PRO A 5 -1.90 -3.39 -1.98
CA PRO A 5 -1.46 -2.85 -0.71
C PRO A 5 -1.64 -1.33 -0.68
N ILE A 6 -2.16 -0.84 0.44
CA ILE A 6 -2.30 0.57 0.80
C ILE A 6 -1.31 0.84 1.93
N LEU A 7 -0.28 1.63 1.64
CA LEU A 7 0.83 1.90 2.55
C LEU A 7 0.91 3.40 2.84
N CYS A 8 1.47 3.76 4.00
CA CYS A 8 1.74 5.15 4.31
C CYS A 8 2.83 5.67 3.38
N LYS A 9 2.59 6.79 2.71
CA LYS A 9 3.63 7.60 2.10
C LYS A 9 4.52 8.10 3.24
N ALA A 10 5.78 7.69 3.26
CA ALA A 10 6.71 8.21 4.26
C ALA A 10 6.69 9.75 4.15
N PRO A 11 6.59 10.50 5.26
CA PRO A 11 6.85 11.93 5.20
C PRO A 11 8.28 12.12 4.67
N ASP A 12 8.56 13.24 4.01
CA ASP A 12 9.89 13.69 3.54
C ASP A 12 10.90 13.80 4.70
N LEU A 13 11.20 12.67 5.34
CA LEU A 13 12.22 12.53 6.36
C LEU A 13 13.54 12.39 5.62
N PRO A 14 14.58 13.15 6.02
CA PRO A 14 15.91 12.95 5.47
C PRO A 14 16.30 11.48 5.63
N ALA A 15 16.87 10.90 4.56
CA ALA A 15 17.11 9.46 4.36
C ALA A 15 17.73 8.70 5.55
N ALA A 16 18.33 9.39 6.52
CA ALA A 16 18.87 8.83 7.75
C ALA A 16 17.81 8.35 8.78
N HIS A 17 16.56 8.82 8.70
CA HIS A 17 15.48 8.44 9.63
C HIS A 17 14.32 7.68 8.97
N ALA A 18 14.27 7.64 7.63
CA ALA A 18 13.28 6.87 6.88
C ALA A 18 13.35 5.38 7.23
N PHE A 19 14.57 4.84 7.40
CA PHE A 19 14.77 3.43 7.76
C PHE A 19 14.09 3.01 9.06
N ALA A 20 13.97 3.86 10.08
CA ALA A 20 13.48 3.41 11.39
C ALA A 20 11.95 3.15 11.43
N ALA A 21 11.17 3.79 10.55
CA ALA A 21 9.73 3.53 10.43
C ALA A 21 9.42 2.52 9.30
N HIS A 22 10.22 2.55 8.21
CA HIS A 22 10.08 1.65 7.07
C HIS A 22 10.46 0.19 7.40
N ASP A 23 11.48 0.01 8.25
CA ASP A 23 12.03 -1.30 8.64
C ASP A 23 11.15 -2.07 9.64
N SER A 24 10.05 -1.47 10.10
CA SER A 24 9.03 -2.21 10.87
C SER A 24 7.89 -2.71 10.00
N CYS A 25 7.71 -2.12 8.81
CA CYS A 25 6.56 -2.38 7.94
C CYS A 25 6.85 -3.45 6.87
N LEU A 26 8.05 -3.42 6.27
CA LEU A 26 8.42 -4.32 5.17
C LEU A 26 8.98 -5.66 5.69
N SER A 27 9.67 -5.63 6.83
CA SER A 27 10.53 -6.72 7.30
C SER A 27 9.79 -7.95 7.88
N ALA A 28 8.45 -7.97 7.83
CA ALA A 28 7.62 -9.00 8.46
C ALA A 28 6.86 -9.92 7.48
N ARG A 29 6.99 -9.72 6.16
CA ARG A 29 6.26 -10.52 5.17
C ARG A 29 7.15 -11.58 4.52
N PRO A 30 6.65 -12.81 4.34
CA PRO A 30 7.41 -13.84 3.62
C PRO A 30 7.59 -13.43 2.17
N LEU A 31 8.81 -13.57 1.65
CA LEU A 31 9.13 -13.33 0.25
C LEU A 31 8.14 -14.07 -0.66
N PRO A 32 7.61 -13.42 -1.72
CA PRO A 32 6.83 -14.09 -2.73
C PRO A 32 7.59 -15.29 -3.29
N VAL A 33 6.90 -16.39 -3.59
CA VAL A 33 7.52 -17.63 -4.13
C VAL A 33 8.36 -17.39 -5.39
N PHE A 34 8.13 -16.27 -6.08
CA PHE A 34 8.83 -15.86 -7.31
C PHE A 34 9.61 -14.55 -7.16
N TYR A 35 10.11 -14.20 -5.98
CA TYR A 35 10.87 -12.97 -5.73
C TYR A 35 12.16 -12.82 -6.58
N MET A 36 12.65 -13.90 -7.20
CA MET A 36 13.77 -13.88 -8.15
C MET A 36 13.35 -13.62 -9.61
N ASN A 37 12.05 -13.47 -9.85
CA ASN A 37 11.50 -13.01 -11.11
C ASN A 37 11.30 -11.49 -11.01
N ASP A 38 11.40 -10.75 -12.12
CA ASP A 38 11.10 -9.31 -12.17
C ASP A 38 9.58 -9.09 -11.93
N TYR A 39 9.13 -9.26 -10.70
CA TYR A 39 7.75 -9.11 -10.28
C TYR A 39 7.65 -7.93 -9.32
N THR A 40 6.96 -6.88 -9.76
CA THR A 40 6.55 -5.77 -8.90
C THR A 40 5.08 -5.93 -8.54
N GLU A 41 4.72 -5.64 -7.30
CA GLU A 41 3.32 -5.53 -6.90
C GLU A 41 2.91 -4.06 -6.98
N LEU A 42 1.81 -3.77 -7.67
CA LEU A 42 1.29 -2.41 -7.71
C LEU A 42 0.68 -2.06 -6.36
N GLY A 43 1.21 -1.05 -5.70
CA GLY A 43 0.71 -0.54 -4.43
C GLY A 43 0.25 0.91 -4.51
N LEU A 44 -0.51 1.31 -3.49
CA LEU A 44 -1.06 2.64 -3.34
C LEU A 44 -0.45 3.28 -2.08
N LEU A 45 0.40 4.29 -2.27
CA LEU A 45 0.95 5.09 -1.18
C LEU A 45 -0.03 6.21 -0.86
N VAL A 46 -0.39 6.37 0.42
CA VAL A 46 -1.31 7.42 0.88
C VAL A 46 -0.74 8.17 2.08
N ASP A 47 -1.04 9.46 2.22
CA ASP A 47 -0.61 10.26 3.37
C ASP A 47 -1.22 9.76 4.71
N ARG A 48 -2.46 9.27 4.66
CA ARG A 48 -3.24 8.85 5.84
C ARG A 48 -3.92 7.49 5.61
N VAL A 49 -3.23 6.41 5.99
CA VAL A 49 -3.76 5.03 5.83
C VAL A 49 -5.02 4.78 6.65
N GLY A 50 -5.10 5.29 7.88
CA GLY A 50 -6.27 5.12 8.73
C GLY A 50 -7.54 5.73 8.12
N ASP A 51 -7.45 6.99 7.68
CA ASP A 51 -8.54 7.70 7.01
C ASP A 51 -8.93 7.00 5.71
N THR A 52 -7.92 6.61 4.91
CA THR A 52 -8.12 5.85 3.66
C THR A 52 -8.90 4.56 3.92
N ALA A 53 -8.48 3.76 4.90
CA ALA A 53 -9.14 2.50 5.22
C ALA A 53 -10.59 2.72 5.63
N SER A 54 -10.85 3.71 6.50
CA SER A 54 -12.21 4.05 6.93
C SER A 54 -13.10 4.55 5.79
N VAL A 55 -12.58 5.36 4.87
CA VAL A 55 -13.31 5.84 3.69
C VAL A 55 -13.67 4.67 2.76
N LEU A 56 -12.71 3.77 2.51
CA LEU A 56 -12.92 2.62 1.63
C LEU A 56 -13.87 1.58 2.25
N GLU A 57 -13.72 1.27 3.55
CA GLU A 57 -14.67 0.42 4.29
C GLU A 57 -16.09 1.03 4.23
N GLY A 58 -16.22 2.36 4.42
CA GLY A 58 -17.49 3.08 4.33
C GLY A 58 -18.13 3.07 2.94
N LYS A 59 -17.34 2.90 1.87
CA LYS A 59 -17.80 2.75 0.48
C LYS A 59 -18.08 1.28 0.10
N GLY A 60 -17.89 0.34 1.03
CA GLY A 60 -18.18 -1.09 0.83
C GLY A 60 -17.03 -1.91 0.27
N TYR A 61 -15.80 -1.36 0.21
CA TYR A 61 -14.62 -2.14 -0.15
C TYR A 61 -14.24 -3.09 0.97
N THR A 62 -13.70 -4.26 0.60
CA THR A 62 -13.14 -5.22 1.55
C THR A 62 -11.67 -4.92 1.79
N LEU A 63 -11.30 -4.63 3.03
CA LEU A 63 -9.93 -4.38 3.44
C LEU A 63 -9.45 -5.45 4.43
N SER A 64 -8.21 -5.93 4.25
CA SER A 64 -7.45 -6.63 5.29
C SER A 64 -6.57 -5.59 5.98
N ARG A 65 -6.58 -5.55 7.31
CA ARG A 65 -5.66 -4.69 8.08
C ARG A 65 -4.42 -5.50 8.40
N GLU A 66 -3.28 -4.98 7.99
CA GLU A 66 -1.97 -5.59 8.19
C GLU A 66 -1.17 -4.71 9.15
N PRO A 67 -0.16 -5.24 9.86
CA PRO A 67 0.64 -4.46 10.80
C PRO A 67 1.25 -3.19 10.18
N CYS A 68 1.49 -3.23 8.87
CA CYS A 68 2.17 -2.19 8.10
C CYS A 68 1.26 -1.32 7.22
N GLY A 69 -0.05 -1.56 7.21
CA GLY A 69 -0.96 -0.86 6.33
C GLY A 69 -2.31 -1.55 6.18
N ALA A 70 -2.91 -1.44 5.00
CA ALA A 70 -4.10 -2.19 4.65
C ALA A 70 -3.96 -2.81 3.26
N GLU A 71 -4.67 -3.88 2.98
CA GLU A 71 -4.75 -4.47 1.66
C GLU A 71 -6.19 -4.39 1.19
N VAL A 72 -6.44 -3.68 0.09
CA VAL A 72 -7.78 -3.63 -0.50
C VAL A 72 -7.94 -4.76 -1.51
N THR A 73 -9.04 -5.48 -1.39
CA THR A 73 -9.38 -6.57 -2.31
C THR A 73 -10.39 -6.11 -3.34
N LEU A 74 -10.03 -6.19 -4.63
CA LEU A 74 -10.85 -5.78 -5.76
C LEU A 74 -11.36 -6.98 -6.55
N ALA A 75 -12.62 -6.90 -6.97
CA ALA A 75 -13.20 -7.88 -7.88
C ALA A 75 -12.57 -7.80 -9.28
N HIS A 76 -12.27 -6.59 -9.76
CA HIS A 76 -11.61 -6.33 -11.04
C HIS A 76 -10.69 -5.10 -10.96
N PRO A 77 -9.66 -5.01 -11.82
CA PRO A 77 -8.67 -3.92 -11.76
C PRO A 77 -9.26 -2.55 -12.10
N GLY A 78 -10.34 -2.49 -12.90
CA GLY A 78 -11.05 -1.22 -13.17
C GLY A 78 -11.58 -0.49 -11.92
N LEU A 79 -11.78 -1.18 -10.78
CA LEU A 79 -12.19 -0.54 -9.51
C LEU A 79 -11.09 0.34 -8.91
N LEU A 80 -9.84 0.18 -9.36
CA LEU A 80 -8.74 1.05 -8.92
C LEU A 80 -9.02 2.52 -9.29
N GLN A 81 -9.67 2.74 -10.44
CA GLN A 81 -10.00 4.10 -10.89
C GLN A 81 -11.06 4.74 -9.99
N ASP A 82 -12.01 3.94 -9.51
CA ASP A 82 -13.02 4.38 -8.54
C ASP A 82 -12.38 4.70 -7.19
N ILE A 83 -11.41 3.90 -6.75
CA ILE A 83 -10.66 4.14 -5.51
C ILE A 83 -9.91 5.46 -5.57
N VAL A 84 -9.12 5.71 -6.61
CA VAL A 84 -8.36 6.96 -6.70
C VAL A 84 -9.26 8.19 -6.80
N GLN A 85 -10.44 8.05 -7.41
CA GLN A 85 -11.45 9.11 -7.44
C GLN A 85 -12.00 9.38 -6.04
N VAL A 86 -12.35 8.32 -5.28
CA VAL A 86 -12.79 8.46 -3.89
C VAL A 86 -11.72 9.14 -3.03
N LEU A 87 -10.44 8.79 -3.19
CA LEU A 87 -9.38 9.41 -2.41
C LEU A 87 -9.23 10.91 -2.75
N ALA A 88 -9.32 11.27 -4.03
CA ALA A 88 -9.33 12.65 -4.46
C ALA A 88 -10.53 13.45 -3.90
N GLU A 89 -11.73 12.86 -3.87
CA GLU A 89 -12.93 13.47 -3.28
C GLU A 89 -12.77 13.79 -1.80
N TYR A 90 -12.02 12.95 -1.06
CA TYR A 90 -11.76 13.11 0.36
C TYR A 90 -10.45 13.87 0.67
N GLY A 91 -9.78 14.39 -0.37
CA GLY A 91 -8.54 15.15 -0.23
C GLY A 91 -7.39 14.31 0.36
N ILE A 92 -7.38 13.01 0.09
CA ILE A 92 -6.31 12.09 0.47
C ILE A 92 -5.29 12.10 -0.66
N GLU A 93 -4.04 12.46 -0.34
CA GLU A 93 -2.96 12.39 -1.31
C GLU A 93 -2.58 10.94 -1.55
N TRP A 94 -2.47 10.56 -2.82
CA TRP A 94 -2.16 9.19 -3.21
C TRP A 94 -1.15 9.14 -4.35
N GLU A 95 -0.39 8.04 -4.40
CA GLU A 95 0.56 7.75 -5.45
C GLU A 95 0.54 6.25 -5.78
N LEU A 96 0.49 5.91 -7.06
CA LEU A 96 0.67 4.53 -7.52
C LEU A 96 2.17 4.25 -7.64
N SER A 97 2.63 3.20 -6.97
CA SER A 97 4.04 2.83 -6.93
C SER A 97 4.22 1.33 -7.09
N ASP A 98 5.33 0.92 -7.69
CA ASP A 98 5.79 -0.46 -7.66
C ASP A 98 6.33 -0.75 -6.26
N VAL A 99 5.57 -1.53 -5.50
CA VAL A 99 5.94 -1.97 -4.16
C VAL A 99 6.59 -3.33 -4.28
N VAL A 100 7.82 -3.44 -3.77
CA VAL A 100 8.53 -4.70 -3.58
C VAL A 100 8.68 -4.89 -2.08
N ASP A 101 8.14 -5.98 -1.57
CA ASP A 101 7.94 -6.18 -0.12
C ASP A 101 9.24 -6.49 0.65
N ASP A 102 10.38 -6.67 -0.03
CA ASP A 102 11.66 -6.92 0.65
C ASP A 102 12.87 -6.51 -0.23
N VAL A 103 13.93 -6.02 0.41
CA VAL A 103 15.21 -5.69 -0.24
C VAL A 103 16.21 -6.77 0.16
N TYR A 104 16.66 -7.56 -0.81
CA TYR A 104 17.71 -8.57 -0.60
C TYR A 104 18.99 -7.89 -0.08
N GLN A 105 19.26 -7.99 1.23
CA GLN A 105 20.59 -7.76 1.77
C GLN A 105 21.34 -9.09 1.72
N GLY A 106 22.23 -9.21 0.72
CA GLY A 106 23.09 -10.37 0.51
C GLY A 106 24.10 -10.61 1.63
#